data_AF-A0A924ZJ63-F1
#
_entry.id   AF-A0A924ZJ63-F1
#
_cell.length_a   1.000
_cell.length_b   1.000
_cell.length_c   1.000
_cell.angle_alpha   90.00
_cell.angle_beta   90.00
_cell.angle_gamma   90.00
#
_symmetry.space_group_name_H-M   'P 1'
#
loop_
_entity.id
_entity.type
_entity.pdbx_description
1 polymer ?
#
loop_
_entity_poly.entity_id
_entity_poly.type
_entity_poly.pdbx_seq_one_letter_code
_entity_poly.pdbx_strand_id
1 'polypeptide(L)'
;MKKQLIGLLSHSTIFLALVACSGSNGTSTGNPLVTVQFKSFSALSSQSVDQMSVSNLKMCFKRLRFKPVSGIDNNTDLFLDEVNVTTTGMLVAMVGVPVGSYSRVEFDLDTHCTSAKSIQVTNASGTFTSAQTITIRFDGLFTLSASQTLNLDIQSIISALNTAISDADVKVKAESVGGSF
;
A
#
# COMPACT_ATOMS: atom_id res chain seq x y z
N MET A 1 43.31 7.95 32.41
CA MET A 1 43.16 7.49 31.00
C MET A 1 41.68 7.42 30.66
N LYS A 2 41.16 8.32 29.82
CA LYS A 2 39.76 8.34 29.37
C LYS A 2 39.67 7.54 28.07
N LYS A 3 38.98 6.39 28.08
CA LYS A 3 38.62 5.64 26.86
C LYS A 3 37.29 6.17 26.34
N GLN A 4 37.29 6.79 25.16
CA GLN A 4 36.08 7.09 24.39
C GLN A 4 35.59 5.79 23.73
N LEU A 5 34.28 5.52 23.84
CA LEU A 5 33.59 4.47 23.09
C LEU A 5 32.80 5.14 21.97
N ILE A 6 33.14 4.82 20.73
CA ILE A 6 32.43 5.23 19.51
C ILE A 6 31.39 4.14 19.23
N GLY A 7 30.10 4.47 19.35
CA GLY A 7 28.99 3.60 18.99
C GLY A 7 28.67 3.73 17.50
N LEU A 8 28.83 2.63 16.76
CA LEU A 8 28.52 2.48 15.34
C LEU A 8 27.04 2.75 15.05
N LEU A 9 26.78 3.65 14.09
CA LEU A 9 25.49 3.81 13.42
C LEU A 9 25.33 2.69 12.37
N SER A 10 24.50 1.70 12.66
CA SER A 10 24.11 0.66 11.70
C SER A 10 23.21 1.26 10.61
N HIS A 11 23.75 1.39 9.40
CA HIS A 11 22.96 1.74 8.22
C HIS A 11 22.25 0.48 7.72
N SER A 12 20.96 0.34 8.03
CA SER A 12 20.10 -0.65 7.37
C SER A 12 19.94 -0.26 5.89
N THR A 13 20.61 -1.02 5.02
CA THR A 13 20.45 -0.92 3.57
C THR A 13 19.19 -1.68 3.18
N ILE A 14 18.14 -0.96 2.77
CA ILE A 14 16.92 -1.54 2.20
C ILE A 14 17.26 -2.01 0.78
N PHE A 15 17.18 -3.32 0.55
CA PHE A 15 17.25 -3.89 -0.80
C PHE A 15 15.91 -3.61 -1.51
N LEU A 16 15.95 -2.79 -2.57
CA LEU A 16 14.84 -2.62 -3.50
C LEU A 16 14.82 -3.80 -4.48
N ALA A 17 13.73 -4.56 -4.51
CA ALA A 17 13.44 -5.49 -5.60
C ALA A 17 12.86 -4.71 -6.80
N LEU A 18 13.64 -4.57 -7.86
CA LEU A 18 13.15 -4.15 -9.17
C LEU A 18 12.41 -5.33 -9.83
N VAL A 19 11.08 -5.35 -9.76
CA VAL A 19 10.28 -6.30 -10.55
C VAL A 19 10.17 -5.77 -11.98
N ALA A 20 11.12 -6.16 -12.83
CA ALA A 20 11.06 -5.94 -14.27
C ALA A 20 10.35 -7.14 -14.94
N CYS A 21 9.08 -6.98 -15.30
CA CYS A 21 8.35 -7.98 -16.09
C CYS A 21 8.95 -8.12 -17.49
N SER A 22 9.43 -9.32 -17.81
CA SER A 22 9.80 -9.74 -19.16
C SER A 22 8.55 -10.19 -19.91
N GLY A 23 7.99 -9.30 -20.72
CA GLY A 23 6.86 -9.59 -21.60
C GLY A 23 6.93 -8.69 -22.83
N SER A 24 7.65 -9.16 -23.84
CA SER A 24 7.83 -8.47 -25.13
C SER A 24 6.52 -8.45 -25.91
N ASN A 25 5.97 -7.26 -26.17
CA ASN A 25 5.28 -6.85 -27.40
C ASN A 25 4.68 -5.43 -27.22
N GLY A 26 5.38 -4.39 -27.68
CA GLY A 26 4.90 -3.00 -27.69
C GLY A 26 6.03 -1.97 -27.85
N THR A 27 5.82 -0.96 -28.68
CA THR A 27 6.81 -0.19 -29.45
C THR A 27 7.65 0.86 -28.69
N SER A 28 8.96 0.83 -28.96
CA SER A 28 10.04 1.86 -28.97
C SER A 28 10.30 2.86 -27.84
N THR A 29 9.53 2.90 -26.76
CA THR A 29 9.95 3.54 -25.48
C THR A 29 9.12 2.87 -24.39
N GLY A 30 9.76 2.11 -23.49
CA GLY A 30 9.04 1.31 -22.48
C GLY A 30 7.99 2.11 -21.71
N ASN A 31 6.98 1.41 -21.18
CA ASN A 31 5.92 2.03 -20.37
C ASN A 31 6.50 3.01 -19.33
N PRO A 32 5.94 4.23 -19.18
CA PRO A 32 6.39 5.16 -18.14
C PRO A 32 6.31 4.51 -16.75
N LEU A 33 7.28 4.85 -15.91
CA LEU A 33 7.35 4.36 -14.55
C LEU A 33 6.43 5.19 -13.66
N VAL A 34 5.55 4.50 -12.93
CA VAL A 34 4.73 5.10 -11.88
C VAL A 34 5.29 4.70 -10.53
N THR A 35 5.72 5.71 -9.77
CA THR A 35 6.08 5.55 -8.36
C THR A 35 4.80 5.63 -7.55
N VAL A 36 4.34 4.49 -7.04
CA VAL A 36 3.11 4.40 -6.24
C VAL A 36 3.47 4.50 -4.77
N GLN A 37 2.91 5.48 -4.08
CA GLN A 37 3.15 5.70 -2.65
C GLN A 37 1.87 6.06 -1.91
N PHE A 38 1.78 5.64 -0.65
CA PHE A 38 0.79 6.20 0.27
C PHE A 38 1.24 7.58 0.72
N LYS A 39 0.33 8.57 0.67
CA LYS A 39 0.55 9.90 1.26
C LYS A 39 0.81 9.76 2.76
N SER A 40 1.57 10.70 3.30
CA SER A 40 1.62 10.87 4.75
C SER A 40 0.23 11.12 5.28
N PHE A 41 -0.10 10.47 6.38
CA PHE A 41 -1.37 10.59 7.05
C PHE A 41 -1.14 10.78 8.54
N SER A 42 -1.91 11.67 9.16
CA SER A 42 -1.92 11.76 10.61
C SER A 42 -2.65 10.54 11.17
N ALA A 43 -2.03 9.85 12.13
CA ALA A 43 -2.79 8.99 13.04
C ALA A 43 -3.96 9.85 13.57
N LEU A 44 -5.19 9.38 13.38
CA LEU A 44 -6.46 10.08 13.69
C LEU A 44 -6.37 10.91 14.98
N SER A 45 -6.08 12.22 14.87
CA SER A 45 -5.79 13.07 16.04
C SER A 45 -6.54 14.39 16.03
N SER A 46 -7.80 14.41 15.59
CA SER A 46 -8.62 15.63 15.67
C SER A 46 -10.12 15.43 15.87
N GLN A 47 -10.55 14.27 16.39
CA GLN A 47 -11.87 14.16 17.03
C GLN A 47 -11.68 13.63 18.45
N SER A 48 -11.79 14.56 19.40
CA SER A 48 -12.08 14.40 20.83
C SER A 48 -11.81 13.03 21.49
N VAL A 49 -10.73 13.00 22.28
CA VAL A 49 -10.54 12.29 23.57
C VAL A 49 -10.64 10.74 23.54
N ASP A 50 -9.48 10.09 23.66
CA ASP A 50 -9.22 8.73 24.19
C ASP A 50 -9.52 7.43 23.41
N GLN A 51 -9.99 7.44 22.16
CA GLN A 51 -10.27 6.15 21.49
C GLN A 51 -9.69 5.99 20.07
N MET A 52 -8.80 5.00 19.99
CA MET A 52 -8.42 4.23 18.80
C MET A 52 -7.57 5.00 17.78
N SER A 53 -6.25 4.78 17.84
CA SER A 53 -5.35 4.94 16.70
C SER A 53 -4.90 3.55 16.25
N VAL A 54 -4.70 3.38 14.95
CA VAL A 54 -4.00 2.20 14.43
C VAL A 54 -2.53 2.36 14.76
N SER A 55 -2.02 1.55 15.71
CA SER A 55 -0.62 1.57 16.14
C SER A 55 0.26 0.70 15.25
N ASN A 56 -0.33 -0.29 14.58
CA ASN A 56 0.36 -1.12 13.59
C ASN A 56 -0.60 -1.52 12.48
N LEU A 57 -0.15 -1.43 11.23
CA LEU A 57 -0.90 -1.91 10.07
C LEU A 57 0.06 -2.58 9.11
N LYS A 58 -0.13 -3.87 8.90
CA LYS A 58 0.64 -4.65 7.93
C LYS A 58 -0.26 -5.18 6.84
N MET A 59 0.24 -5.13 5.61
CA MET A 59 -0.47 -5.59 4.43
C MET A 59 0.45 -6.47 3.58
N CYS A 60 -0.10 -7.58 3.09
CA CYS A 60 0.60 -8.47 2.18
C CYS A 60 0.10 -8.23 0.74
N PHE A 61 0.85 -7.44 -0.04
CA PHE A 61 0.45 -6.99 -1.37
C PHE A 61 0.76 -8.03 -2.45
N LYS A 62 -0.27 -8.56 -3.11
CA LYS A 62 -0.14 -9.55 -4.19
C LYS A 62 -0.14 -8.93 -5.58
N ARG A 63 -1.01 -7.93 -5.80
CA ARG A 63 -1.25 -7.38 -7.15
C ARG A 63 -1.68 -5.93 -7.07
N LEU A 64 -1.21 -5.14 -8.03
CA LEU A 64 -1.61 -3.77 -8.30
C LEU A 64 -2.31 -3.71 -9.65
N ARG A 65 -3.47 -3.06 -9.71
CA ARG A 65 -4.30 -2.97 -10.92
C ARG A 65 -4.64 -1.52 -11.20
N PHE A 66 -4.32 -1.07 -12.40
CA PHE A 66 -4.75 0.22 -12.92
C PHE A 66 -5.98 0.00 -13.80
N LYS A 67 -7.12 0.55 -13.38
CA LYS A 67 -8.39 0.49 -14.11
C LYS A 67 -8.48 1.68 -15.05
N PRO A 68 -8.36 1.48 -16.37
CA PRO A 68 -8.43 2.60 -17.30
C PRO A 68 -9.86 3.15 -17.36
N VAL A 69 -9.99 4.43 -17.72
CA VAL A 69 -11.30 5.05 -18.00
C VAL A 69 -11.97 4.35 -19.19
N SER A 70 -11.16 3.91 -20.15
CA SER A 70 -11.58 3.10 -21.30
C SER A 70 -10.47 2.14 -21.72
N GLY A 71 -10.82 0.93 -22.13
CA GLY A 71 -9.87 -0.08 -22.57
C GLY A 71 -9.80 -1.30 -21.64
N ILE A 72 -8.66 -2.00 -21.68
CA ILE A 72 -8.44 -3.25 -20.94
C ILE A 72 -7.64 -2.95 -19.67
N ASP A 73 -8.06 -3.56 -18.56
CA ASP A 73 -7.36 -3.49 -17.28
C ASP A 73 -5.88 -3.83 -17.41
N ASN A 74 -5.03 -3.01 -16.80
CA ASN A 74 -3.62 -3.34 -16.66
C ASN A 74 -3.35 -3.85 -15.24
N ASN A 75 -2.81 -5.06 -15.16
CA ASN A 75 -2.50 -5.72 -13.90
C ASN A 75 -0.99 -5.95 -13.81
N THR A 76 -0.41 -5.60 -12.68
CA THR A 76 0.98 -5.88 -12.33
C THR A 76 0.98 -6.68 -11.05
N ASP A 77 1.54 -7.89 -11.08
CA ASP A 77 1.78 -8.66 -9.85
C ASP A 77 2.86 -7.96 -9.04
N LEU A 78 2.61 -7.85 -7.74
CA LEU A 78 3.54 -7.28 -6.77
C LEU A 78 4.09 -8.43 -5.93
N PHE A 79 5.41 -8.55 -5.91
CA PHE A 79 6.12 -9.48 -5.05
C PHE A 79 6.78 -8.68 -3.93
N LEU A 80 5.94 -8.11 -3.07
CA LEU A 80 6.36 -7.38 -1.89
C LEU A 80 6.22 -8.31 -0.69
N ASP A 81 7.21 -8.31 0.19
CA ASP A 81 7.05 -8.89 1.52
C ASP A 81 5.94 -8.14 2.29
N GLU A 82 5.62 -8.62 3.49
CA GLU A 82 4.66 -7.96 4.37
C GLU A 82 5.11 -6.50 4.65
N VAL A 83 4.30 -5.54 4.20
CA VAL A 83 4.60 -4.11 4.29
C VAL A 83 3.94 -3.51 5.52
N ASN A 84 4.72 -2.85 6.38
CA ASN A 84 4.20 -2.09 7.51
C ASN A 84 3.85 -0.66 7.09
N VAL A 85 2.57 -0.33 6.98
CA VAL A 85 2.08 0.99 6.56
C VAL A 85 2.37 2.03 7.66
N THR A 86 3.12 3.08 7.31
CA THR A 86 3.54 4.14 8.24
C THR A 86 2.86 5.48 7.96
N THR A 87 2.63 6.25 9.03
CA THR A 87 2.02 7.60 9.00
C THR A 87 2.84 8.64 8.21
N THR A 88 4.15 8.44 8.06
CA THR A 88 5.04 9.37 7.35
C THR A 88 4.91 9.33 5.82
N GLY A 89 4.00 8.49 5.30
CA GLY A 89 3.96 8.14 3.89
C GLY A 89 4.99 7.07 3.58
N MET A 90 4.73 6.29 2.54
CA MET A 90 5.54 5.12 2.21
C MET A 90 5.47 4.83 0.72
N LEU A 91 6.63 4.57 0.12
CA LEU A 91 6.74 3.97 -1.20
C LEU A 91 6.19 2.54 -1.15
N VAL A 92 5.24 2.24 -2.02
CA VAL A 92 4.67 0.89 -2.15
C VAL A 92 5.38 0.13 -3.26
N ALA A 93 5.40 0.69 -4.47
CA ALA A 93 5.98 0.04 -5.63
C ALA A 93 6.40 1.05 -6.70
N MET A 94 7.25 0.61 -7.63
CA MET A 94 7.54 1.32 -8.87
C MET A 94 7.24 0.37 -10.04
N VAL A 95 6.30 0.74 -10.90
CA VAL A 95 5.77 -0.15 -11.94
C VAL A 95 5.67 0.56 -13.30
N GLY A 96 5.92 -0.16 -14.38
CA GLY A 96 5.73 0.36 -15.74
C GLY A 96 4.28 0.27 -16.17
N VAL A 97 3.61 1.41 -16.37
CA VAL A 97 2.17 1.48 -16.69
C VAL A 97 2.00 2.11 -18.08
N PRO A 98 1.19 1.56 -18.99
CA PRO A 98 0.95 2.17 -20.28
C PRO A 98 0.41 3.59 -20.16
N VAL A 99 0.75 4.43 -21.13
CA VAL A 99 0.16 5.77 -21.22
C VAL A 99 -1.37 5.68 -21.37
N GLY A 100 -2.10 6.59 -20.73
CA GLY A 100 -3.56 6.58 -20.72
C GLY A 100 -4.17 7.27 -19.51
N SER A 101 -5.50 7.23 -19.40
CA SER A 101 -6.25 7.75 -18.26
C SER A 101 -6.86 6.62 -17.46
N TYR A 102 -6.74 6.71 -16.13
CA TYR A 102 -7.15 5.71 -15.17
C TYR A 102 -8.11 6.31 -14.16
N SER A 103 -9.20 5.59 -13.87
CA SER A 103 -10.26 6.02 -12.93
C SER A 103 -10.15 5.38 -11.56
N ARG A 104 -9.36 4.30 -11.45
CA ARG A 104 -9.21 3.54 -10.22
C ARG A 104 -7.89 2.80 -10.17
N VAL A 105 -7.36 2.68 -8.96
CA VAL A 105 -6.24 1.79 -8.64
C VAL A 105 -6.70 0.81 -7.57
N GLU A 106 -6.41 -0.47 -7.76
CA GLU A 106 -6.75 -1.53 -6.80
C GLU A 106 -5.50 -2.27 -6.37
N PHE A 107 -5.40 -2.58 -5.08
CA PHE A 107 -4.47 -3.57 -4.57
C PHE A 107 -5.23 -4.81 -4.15
N ASP A 108 -4.77 -5.97 -4.61
CA ASP A 108 -5.18 -7.24 -4.03
C ASP A 108 -4.15 -7.66 -2.98
N LEU A 109 -4.66 -7.98 -1.79
CA LEU A 109 -3.91 -8.54 -0.69
C LEU A 109 -4.29 -10.01 -0.53
N ASP A 110 -3.34 -10.86 -0.22
CA ASP A 110 -3.60 -12.28 0.08
C ASP A 110 -2.59 -12.82 1.11
N THR A 111 -2.50 -14.13 1.26
CA THR A 111 -1.70 -14.77 2.31
C THR A 111 -0.31 -15.25 1.85
N HIS A 112 0.21 -14.77 0.72
CA HIS A 112 1.49 -15.27 0.19
C HIS A 112 2.73 -14.88 1.02
N CYS A 113 2.62 -13.89 1.91
CA CYS A 113 3.69 -13.48 2.82
C CYS A 113 3.92 -14.51 3.94
N THR A 114 5.08 -14.46 4.58
CA THR A 114 5.49 -15.39 5.66
C THR A 114 4.52 -15.46 6.85
N SER A 115 3.77 -14.38 7.10
CA SER A 115 2.77 -14.32 8.18
C SER A 115 1.48 -15.10 7.89
N ALA A 116 1.27 -15.54 6.64
CA ALA A 116 0.04 -16.15 6.14
C ALA A 116 -1.22 -15.29 6.36
N LYS A 117 -1.05 -13.97 6.42
CA LYS A 117 -2.12 -12.97 6.62
C LYS A 117 -2.12 -11.98 5.46
N SER A 118 -3.31 -11.56 5.03
CA SER A 118 -3.47 -10.48 4.07
C SER A 118 -3.39 -9.11 4.73
N ILE A 119 -3.99 -8.96 5.90
CA ILE A 119 -3.90 -7.76 6.75
C ILE A 119 -3.69 -8.18 8.20
N GLN A 120 -2.83 -7.44 8.91
CA GLN A 120 -2.80 -7.37 10.36
C GLN A 120 -2.97 -5.91 10.79
N VAL A 121 -3.89 -5.66 11.71
CA VAL A 121 -4.11 -4.33 12.29
C VAL A 121 -4.05 -4.41 13.80
N THR A 122 -3.36 -3.47 14.44
CA THR A 122 -3.39 -3.27 15.89
C THR A 122 -3.98 -1.89 16.16
N ASN A 123 -5.05 -1.86 16.94
CA ASN A 123 -5.73 -0.64 17.41
C ASN A 123 -5.90 -0.70 18.94
N ALA A 124 -6.69 0.20 19.52
CA ALA A 124 -6.91 0.20 20.97
C ALA A 124 -7.74 -1.00 21.48
N SER A 125 -8.47 -1.70 20.60
CA SER A 125 -9.28 -2.88 20.95
C SER A 125 -8.48 -4.19 20.89
N GLY A 126 -7.32 -4.21 20.24
CA GLY A 126 -6.47 -5.39 20.17
C GLY A 126 -5.70 -5.49 18.86
N THR A 127 -5.23 -6.71 18.56
CA THR A 127 -4.64 -7.05 17.26
C THR A 127 -5.59 -8.00 16.54
N PHE A 128 -5.97 -7.63 15.33
CA PHE A 128 -6.87 -8.39 14.48
C PHE A 128 -6.21 -8.68 13.14
N THR A 129 -6.57 -9.81 12.54
CA THR A 129 -5.95 -10.31 11.32
C THR A 129 -6.98 -10.86 10.36
N SER A 130 -6.65 -10.84 9.08
CA SER A 130 -7.38 -11.56 8.04
C SER A 130 -6.43 -12.45 7.26
N ALA A 131 -6.91 -13.64 6.89
CA ALA A 131 -6.26 -14.56 5.97
C ALA A 131 -7.04 -14.66 4.64
N GLN A 132 -7.99 -13.76 4.40
CA GLN A 132 -8.80 -13.75 3.18
C GLN A 132 -8.18 -12.85 2.12
N THR A 133 -8.48 -13.10 0.85
CA THR A 133 -8.14 -12.15 -0.21
C THR A 133 -8.94 -10.85 0.00
N ILE A 134 -8.26 -9.71 -0.03
CA ILE A 134 -8.84 -8.38 0.19
C ILE A 134 -8.49 -7.49 -1.01
N THR A 135 -9.48 -6.76 -1.54
CA THR A 135 -9.23 -5.75 -2.57
C THR A 135 -9.39 -4.34 -1.98
N ILE A 136 -8.29 -3.61 -1.85
CA ILE A 136 -8.31 -2.19 -1.46
C ILE A 136 -8.44 -1.34 -2.72
N ARG A 137 -9.36 -0.37 -2.73
CA ARG A 137 -9.65 0.47 -3.88
C ARG A 137 -9.31 1.93 -3.60
N PHE A 138 -8.77 2.59 -4.62
CA PHE A 138 -8.57 4.04 -4.65
C PHE A 138 -9.21 4.58 -5.93
N ASP A 139 -10.06 5.59 -5.80
CA ASP A 139 -10.78 6.19 -6.92
C ASP A 139 -10.27 7.63 -7.17
N GLY A 140 -10.16 8.01 -8.44
CA GLY A 140 -9.63 9.31 -8.86
C GLY A 140 -9.33 9.32 -10.35
N LEU A 141 -9.01 10.49 -10.93
CA LEU A 141 -8.59 10.57 -12.33
C LEU A 141 -7.08 10.77 -12.41
N PHE A 142 -6.39 9.78 -12.95
CA PHE A 142 -4.94 9.80 -13.16
C PHE A 142 -4.62 9.66 -14.65
N THR A 143 -4.06 10.70 -15.25
CA THR A 143 -3.62 10.68 -16.65
C THR A 143 -2.10 10.54 -16.69
N LEU A 144 -1.62 9.51 -17.39
CA LEU A 144 -0.22 9.15 -17.50
C LEU A 144 0.27 9.38 -18.93
N SER A 145 1.18 10.33 -19.10
CA SER A 145 1.87 10.62 -20.36
C SER A 145 3.40 10.50 -20.25
N ALA A 146 3.94 10.54 -19.03
CA ALA A 146 5.35 10.37 -18.70
C ALA A 146 5.48 9.78 -17.28
N SER A 147 6.68 9.32 -16.90
CA SER A 147 6.92 8.79 -15.55
C SER A 147 6.56 9.80 -14.47
N GLN A 148 5.78 9.40 -13.47
CA GLN A 148 5.31 10.29 -12.41
C GLN A 148 4.97 9.55 -11.11
N THR A 149 4.82 10.30 -10.03
CA THR A 149 4.41 9.75 -8.72
C THR A 149 2.89 9.74 -8.60
N LEU A 150 2.32 8.59 -8.26
CA LEU A 150 0.93 8.45 -7.85
C LEU A 150 0.84 8.42 -6.32
N ASN A 151 0.14 9.41 -5.76
CA ASN A 151 0.00 9.56 -4.32
C ASN A 151 -1.38 9.09 -3.88
N LEU A 152 -1.44 7.95 -3.19
CA LEU A 152 -2.66 7.33 -2.71
C LEU A 152 -3.00 7.80 -1.29
N ASP A 153 -4.22 8.30 -1.08
CA ASP A 153 -4.75 8.62 0.24
C ASP A 153 -5.46 7.41 0.85
N ILE A 154 -4.82 6.81 1.85
CA ILE A 154 -5.29 5.60 2.54
C ILE A 154 -6.09 5.89 3.82
N GLN A 155 -6.25 7.16 4.21
CA GLN A 155 -6.74 7.53 5.54
C GLN A 155 -8.14 6.98 5.83
N SER A 156 -9.04 6.97 4.84
CA SER A 156 -10.39 6.41 4.97
C SER A 156 -10.36 4.92 5.36
N ILE A 157 -9.51 4.15 4.69
CA ILE A 157 -9.34 2.70 4.92
C ILE A 157 -8.75 2.44 6.32
N ILE A 158 -7.75 3.23 6.73
CA ILE A 158 -7.18 3.16 8.08
C ILE A 158 -8.25 3.48 9.14
N SER A 159 -9.08 4.50 8.88
CA SER A 159 -10.19 4.88 9.77
C SER A 159 -11.21 3.76 9.92
N ALA A 160 -11.55 3.07 8.83
CA ALA A 160 -12.44 1.91 8.89
C ALA A 160 -11.80 0.77 9.70
N LEU A 161 -10.54 0.42 9.41
CA LEU A 161 -9.79 -0.63 10.11
C LEU A 161 -9.61 -0.35 11.59
N ASN A 162 -9.48 0.92 11.98
CA ASN A 162 -9.39 1.34 13.36
C ASN A 162 -10.63 0.93 14.19
N THR A 163 -11.78 0.73 13.55
CA THR A 163 -13.02 0.28 14.19
C THR A 163 -13.20 -1.23 14.22
N ALA A 164 -12.21 -2.01 13.77
CA ALA A 164 -12.27 -3.47 13.85
C ALA A 164 -12.18 -3.93 15.31
N ILE A 165 -13.07 -4.87 15.68
CA ILE A 165 -13.12 -5.47 17.03
C ILE A 165 -12.99 -7.00 16.98
N SER A 166 -12.85 -7.57 15.78
CA SER A 166 -12.67 -8.99 15.53
C SER A 166 -11.94 -9.24 14.21
N ASP A 167 -11.36 -10.45 14.04
CA ASP A 167 -10.71 -10.88 12.80
C ASP A 167 -11.68 -10.89 11.59
N ALA A 168 -12.94 -11.24 11.84
CA ALA A 168 -13.98 -11.24 10.82
C ALA A 168 -14.27 -9.84 10.26
N ASP A 169 -14.11 -8.80 11.09
CA ASP A 169 -14.33 -7.41 10.67
C ASP A 169 -13.25 -6.89 9.73
N VAL A 170 -12.01 -7.40 9.82
CA VAL A 170 -10.86 -6.80 9.13
C VAL A 170 -11.07 -6.67 7.63
N LYS A 171 -11.53 -7.75 6.96
CA LYS A 171 -11.85 -7.70 5.53
C LYS A 171 -13.00 -6.73 5.26
N VAL A 172 -14.09 -6.87 6.01
CA VAL A 172 -15.30 -6.05 5.82
C VAL A 172 -14.95 -4.57 5.92
N LYS A 173 -14.17 -4.17 6.93
CA LYS A 173 -13.72 -2.80 7.15
C LYS A 173 -12.77 -2.32 6.04
N ALA A 174 -11.77 -3.12 5.68
CA ALA A 174 -10.82 -2.77 4.62
C ALA A 174 -11.49 -2.53 3.26
N GLU A 175 -12.56 -3.27 2.94
CA GLU A 175 -13.28 -3.16 1.66
C GLU A 175 -14.51 -2.23 1.72
N SER A 176 -14.93 -1.81 2.91
CA SER A 176 -16.12 -0.97 3.10
C SER A 176 -15.97 0.44 2.55
N VAL A 177 -14.73 0.91 2.40
CA VAL A 177 -14.41 2.28 1.97
C VAL A 177 -13.27 2.24 0.95
N GLY A 178 -13.31 3.19 0.02
CA GLY A 178 -12.19 3.46 -0.89
C GLY A 178 -11.32 4.60 -0.38
N GLY A 179 -10.05 4.59 -0.78
CA GLY A 179 -9.18 5.76 -0.76
C GLY A 179 -9.35 6.62 -2.01
N SER A 180 -8.51 7.64 -2.15
CA SER A 180 -8.48 8.52 -3.33
C SER A 180 -7.05 8.80 -3.80
N PHE A 181 -6.90 9.43 -4.98
CA PHE A 181 -5.63 9.97 -5.44
C PHE A 181 -5.81 11.24 -6.27
#